data_AF-A0A4Q2TXJ3-F1
#
_entry.id   AF-A0A4Q2TXJ3-F1
#
_cell.length_a   1.000
_cell.length_b   1.000
_cell.length_c   1.000
_cell.angle_alpha   90.00
_cell.angle_beta   90.00
_cell.angle_gamma   90.00
#
_symmetry.space_group_name_H-M   'P 1'
#
loop_
_entity.id
_entity.type
_entity.pdbx_description
1 polymer ?
#
loop_
_entity_poly.entity_id
_entity_poly.type
_entity_poly.pdbx_seq_one_letter_code
_entity_poly.pdbx_strand_id
1 'polypeptide(L)'
;MDALILTMRVDVQVGSTRARYNWLADRIDVPSPSAYPDPINWYRTVLHELAHATGHRDRLARDLTGWFGSAQYAREELVAEMTAAFLCAALGVVPTVRHADYIGSWLEVLRADERAIVRAASLASKAADYMIGFLPPEMRGGSGQRSR
;
A
#
# COMPACT_ATOMS: atom_id res chain seq x y z
N MET A 1 11.65 4.32 1.64
CA MET A 1 10.88 3.11 1.28
C MET A 1 11.57 1.86 1.81
N ASP A 2 12.89 1.71 1.63
CA ASP A 2 13.68 0.63 2.25
C ASP A 2 13.49 0.49 3.76
N ALA A 3 13.43 1.61 4.49
CA ALA A 3 13.18 1.60 5.93
C ALA A 3 11.91 0.82 6.30
N LEU A 4 10.80 1.02 5.58
CA LEU A 4 9.54 0.32 5.86
C LEU A 4 9.65 -1.18 5.61
N ILE A 5 10.30 -1.57 4.52
CA ILE A 5 10.53 -2.99 4.18
C ILE A 5 11.31 -3.67 5.30
N LEU A 6 12.34 -3.00 5.84
CA LEU A 6 13.17 -3.54 6.91
C LEU A 6 12.47 -3.54 8.28
N THR A 7 11.69 -2.49 8.59
CA THR A 7 11.17 -2.30 9.96
C THR A 7 9.82 -2.94 10.21
N MET A 8 8.97 -3.11 9.18
CA MET A 8 7.67 -3.80 9.34
C MET A 8 7.81 -5.30 9.57
N ARG A 9 8.99 -5.88 9.30
CA ARG A 9 9.30 -7.31 9.52
C ARG A 9 8.33 -8.27 8.83
N VAL A 10 7.76 -7.87 7.70
CA VAL A 10 7.06 -8.77 6.79
C VAL A 10 8.12 -9.44 5.92
N ASP A 11 8.09 -10.76 5.78
CA ASP A 11 9.04 -11.47 4.91
C ASP A 11 8.80 -11.07 3.45
N VAL A 12 9.84 -10.63 2.74
CA VAL A 12 9.79 -10.19 1.34
C VAL A 12 10.71 -11.08 0.51
N GLN A 13 10.11 -11.97 -0.29
CA GLN A 13 10.79 -12.90 -1.18
C GLN A 13 10.87 -12.31 -2.59
N VAL A 14 12.09 -12.08 -3.07
CA VAL A 14 12.34 -11.57 -4.42
C VAL A 14 12.55 -12.72 -5.40
N GLY A 15 11.95 -12.62 -6.59
CA GLY A 15 12.14 -13.59 -7.69
C GLY A 15 10.86 -14.30 -8.14
N SER A 16 9.68 -13.88 -7.64
CA SER A 16 8.41 -14.40 -8.13
C SER A 16 8.09 -13.90 -9.55
N THR A 17 7.10 -14.52 -10.20
CA THR A 17 6.60 -14.06 -11.51
C THR A 17 5.57 -12.94 -11.40
N ARG A 18 4.93 -12.80 -10.23
CA ARG A 18 3.92 -11.78 -9.92
C ARG A 18 4.05 -11.33 -8.48
N ALA A 19 3.75 -10.06 -8.24
CA ALA A 19 3.67 -9.52 -6.90
C ALA A 19 2.39 -9.98 -6.21
N ARG A 20 2.48 -10.30 -4.91
CA ARG A 20 1.34 -10.56 -4.03
C ARG A 20 1.75 -10.59 -2.57
N TYR A 21 0.82 -10.23 -1.71
CA TYR A 21 0.82 -10.61 -0.31
C TYR A 21 0.09 -11.94 -0.11
N ASN A 22 0.79 -12.92 0.47
CA ASN A 22 0.25 -14.21 0.89
C ASN A 22 -0.17 -14.13 2.37
N TRP A 23 -1.46 -13.93 2.61
CA TRP A 23 -2.03 -13.78 3.94
C TRP A 23 -1.91 -15.04 4.83
N LEU A 24 -1.85 -16.25 4.24
CA LEU A 24 -1.69 -17.50 5.01
C LEU A 24 -0.26 -17.66 5.53
N ALA A 25 0.72 -17.27 4.74
CA ALA A 25 2.14 -17.37 5.07
C ALA A 25 2.72 -16.10 5.72
N ASP A 26 1.90 -15.05 5.85
CA ASP A 26 2.31 -13.71 6.22
C ASP A 26 3.58 -13.20 5.48
N ARG A 27 3.54 -13.24 4.15
CA ARG A 27 4.72 -12.99 3.31
C ARG A 27 4.39 -12.28 2.00
N ILE A 28 5.30 -11.45 1.52
CA ILE A 28 5.24 -10.81 0.21
C ILE A 28 6.13 -11.59 -0.76
N ASP A 29 5.58 -12.00 -1.88
CA ASP A 29 6.34 -12.52 -3.03
C ASP A 29 6.38 -11.39 -4.08
N VAL A 30 7.55 -10.97 -4.56
CA VAL A 30 7.69 -9.87 -5.55
C VAL A 30 8.69 -10.23 -6.66
N PRO A 31 8.47 -9.80 -7.93
CA PRO A 31 9.48 -9.98 -8.98
C PRO A 31 10.78 -9.23 -8.67
N SER A 32 11.85 -9.66 -9.35
CA SER A 32 13.14 -8.96 -9.30
C SER A 32 12.98 -7.48 -9.67
N PRO A 33 13.69 -6.54 -9.01
CA PRO A 33 13.74 -5.14 -9.44
C PRO A 33 14.05 -4.95 -10.92
N SER A 34 14.86 -5.85 -11.52
CA SER A 34 15.20 -5.83 -12.95
C SER A 34 14.01 -6.11 -13.88
N ALA A 35 12.89 -6.62 -13.37
CA ALA A 35 11.65 -6.80 -14.13
C ALA A 35 10.88 -5.48 -14.32
N TYR A 36 11.29 -4.40 -13.65
CA TYR A 36 10.65 -3.08 -13.70
C TYR A 36 11.52 -2.11 -14.51
N PRO A 37 11.01 -1.51 -15.60
CA PRO A 37 11.77 -0.53 -16.37
C PRO A 37 12.19 0.70 -15.56
N ASP A 38 11.37 1.09 -14.59
CA ASP A 38 11.58 2.25 -13.74
C ASP A 38 11.70 1.77 -12.28
N PRO A 39 12.84 1.98 -11.59
CA PRO A 39 13.08 1.44 -10.25
C PRO A 39 12.02 1.81 -9.21
N ILE A 40 11.42 3.00 -9.36
CA ILE A 40 10.35 3.47 -8.48
C ILE A 40 9.11 2.57 -8.51
N ASN A 41 8.84 1.89 -9.63
CA ASN A 41 7.68 1.02 -9.76
C ASN A 41 7.84 -0.29 -8.97
N TRP A 42 9.07 -0.75 -8.77
CA TRP A 42 9.33 -1.87 -7.86
C TRP A 42 8.96 -1.49 -6.43
N TYR A 43 9.41 -0.32 -5.95
CA TYR A 43 9.04 0.14 -4.61
C TYR A 43 7.55 0.39 -4.44
N ARG A 44 6.86 0.95 -5.46
CA ARG A 44 5.40 1.11 -5.44
C ARG A 44 4.68 -0.22 -5.27
N THR A 45 5.13 -1.23 -6.02
CA THR A 45 4.59 -2.59 -5.90
C THR A 45 4.79 -3.12 -4.48
N VAL A 46 6.01 -3.03 -3.94
CA VAL A 46 6.27 -3.51 -2.57
C VAL A 46 5.46 -2.75 -1.52
N LEU A 47 5.28 -1.44 -1.67
CA LEU A 47 4.43 -0.64 -0.77
C LEU A 47 2.95 -1.04 -0.83
N HIS A 48 2.44 -1.35 -2.02
CA HIS A 48 1.10 -1.89 -2.19
C HIS A 48 0.95 -3.23 -1.45
N GLU A 49 1.89 -4.15 -1.64
CA GLU A 49 1.83 -5.45 -0.95
C GLU A 49 2.02 -5.33 0.58
N LEU A 50 2.84 -4.38 1.04
CA LEU A 50 2.96 -4.05 2.47
C LEU A 50 1.64 -3.48 3.02
N ALA A 51 0.90 -2.70 2.23
CA ALA A 51 -0.41 -2.21 2.63
C ALA A 51 -1.39 -3.37 2.87
N HIS A 52 -1.42 -4.37 1.98
CA HIS A 52 -2.15 -5.62 2.23
C HIS A 52 -1.67 -6.33 3.49
N ALA A 53 -0.36 -6.39 3.69
CA ALA A 53 0.21 -7.01 4.88
C ALA A 53 -0.35 -6.39 6.15
N THR A 54 -0.54 -5.07 6.24
CA THR A 54 -1.16 -4.43 7.42
C THR A 54 -2.54 -5.02 7.79
N GLY A 55 -3.25 -5.64 6.85
CA GLY A 55 -4.55 -6.29 7.07
C GLY A 55 -4.48 -7.63 7.80
N HIS A 56 -3.30 -8.22 7.98
CA HIS A 56 -3.14 -9.50 8.70
C HIS A 56 -3.78 -9.48 10.10
N ARG A 57 -4.23 -10.65 10.58
CA ARG A 57 -4.92 -10.80 11.87
C ARG A 57 -4.13 -10.27 13.08
N ASP A 58 -2.81 -10.34 13.02
CA ASP A 58 -1.92 -9.87 14.09
C ASP A 58 -1.56 -8.38 13.96
N ARG A 59 -2.17 -7.69 12.99
CA ARG A 59 -1.98 -6.26 12.69
C ARG A 59 -3.30 -5.52 12.77
N LEU A 60 -3.84 -5.04 11.64
CA LEU A 60 -5.12 -4.31 11.61
C LEU A 60 -6.35 -5.22 11.41
N ALA A 61 -6.14 -6.54 11.26
CA ALA A 61 -7.19 -7.55 11.21
C ALA A 61 -8.34 -7.21 10.24
N ARG A 62 -7.99 -6.81 9.00
CA ARG A 62 -8.95 -6.62 7.92
C ARG A 62 -9.32 -7.97 7.30
N ASP A 63 -10.47 -8.04 6.65
CA ASP A 63 -10.89 -9.23 5.92
C ASP A 63 -10.15 -9.33 4.58
N LEU A 64 -9.20 -10.28 4.52
CA LEU A 64 -8.39 -10.58 3.33
C LEU A 64 -8.85 -11.86 2.61
N THR A 65 -10.03 -12.39 2.92
CA THR A 65 -10.51 -13.69 2.40
C THR A 65 -11.14 -13.61 1.01
N GLY A 66 -11.23 -12.40 0.43
CA GLY A 66 -11.75 -12.17 -0.90
C GLY A 66 -10.93 -12.88 -1.99
N TRP A 67 -11.61 -13.58 -2.90
CA TRP A 67 -10.97 -14.18 -4.07
C TRP A 67 -10.83 -13.17 -5.21
N PHE A 68 -9.85 -13.37 -6.09
CA PHE A 68 -9.54 -12.46 -7.20
C PHE A 68 -10.76 -12.16 -8.08
N GLY A 69 -11.16 -10.89 -8.18
CA GLY A 69 -12.34 -10.46 -8.93
C GLY A 69 -13.64 -10.39 -8.11
N SER A 70 -13.63 -10.81 -6.84
CA SER A 70 -14.75 -10.57 -5.92
C SER A 70 -14.85 -9.10 -5.49
N ALA A 71 -16.03 -8.69 -5.03
CA ALA A 71 -16.23 -7.36 -4.46
C ALA A 71 -15.41 -7.14 -3.18
N GLN A 72 -15.18 -8.19 -2.37
CA GLN A 72 -14.32 -8.10 -1.19
C GLN A 72 -12.87 -7.83 -1.59
N TYR A 73 -12.37 -8.58 -2.57
CA TYR A 73 -11.03 -8.38 -3.13
C TYR A 73 -10.86 -6.97 -3.68
N ALA A 74 -11.79 -6.50 -4.51
CA ALA A 74 -11.74 -5.14 -5.08
C ALA A 74 -11.73 -4.03 -4.02
N ARG A 75 -12.42 -4.22 -2.87
CA ARG A 75 -12.39 -3.25 -1.76
C ARG A 75 -11.03 -3.22 -1.07
N GLU A 76 -10.40 -4.36 -0.87
CA GLU A 76 -9.09 -4.44 -0.22
C GLU A 76 -7.98 -3.91 -1.13
N GLU A 77 -8.06 -4.15 -2.44
CA GLU A 77 -7.19 -3.51 -3.45
C GLU A 77 -7.30 -1.98 -3.39
N LEU A 78 -8.53 -1.44 -3.28
CA LEU A 78 -8.73 -0.01 -3.10
C LEU A 78 -8.06 0.51 -1.81
N VAL A 79 -8.16 -0.23 -0.70
CA VAL A 79 -7.47 0.13 0.55
C VAL A 79 -5.95 0.12 0.36
N ALA A 80 -5.39 -0.89 -0.29
CA ALA A 80 -3.95 -0.99 -0.52
C ALA A 80 -3.41 0.16 -1.40
N GLU A 81 -4.10 0.46 -2.50
CA GLU A 81 -3.75 1.57 -3.39
C GLU A 81 -3.82 2.93 -2.70
N MET A 82 -4.91 3.20 -1.96
CA MET A 82 -5.04 4.45 -1.19
C MET A 82 -3.97 4.55 -0.10
N THR A 83 -3.60 3.44 0.55
CA THR A 83 -2.52 3.41 1.55
C THR A 83 -1.19 3.79 0.93
N ALA A 84 -0.85 3.20 -0.22
CA ALA A 84 0.38 3.52 -0.94
C ALA A 84 0.43 5.00 -1.37
N ALA A 85 -0.69 5.56 -1.82
CA ALA A 85 -0.82 6.97 -2.16
C ALA A 85 -0.63 7.89 -0.94
N PHE A 86 -1.26 7.57 0.21
CA PHE A 86 -1.11 8.33 1.44
C PHE A 86 0.32 8.29 1.97
N LEU A 87 0.99 7.14 1.89
CA LEU A 87 2.41 7.01 2.25
C LEU A 87 3.30 7.86 1.35
N CYS A 88 3.08 7.85 0.04
CA CYS A 88 3.85 8.70 -0.86
C CYS A 88 3.70 10.17 -0.49
N ALA A 89 2.47 10.62 -0.23
CA ALA A 89 2.20 11.99 0.21
C ALA A 89 2.87 12.33 1.55
N ALA A 90 2.74 11.45 2.56
CA ALA A 90 3.32 11.64 3.89
C ALA A 90 4.86 11.68 3.87
N LEU A 91 5.49 10.94 2.96
CA LEU A 91 6.95 10.87 2.81
C LEU A 91 7.51 11.90 1.83
N GLY A 92 6.69 12.84 1.34
CA GLY A 92 7.13 13.88 0.40
C GLY A 92 7.54 13.35 -0.98
N VAL A 93 7.13 12.12 -1.32
CA VAL A 93 7.36 11.53 -2.64
C VAL A 93 6.37 12.17 -3.60
N VAL A 94 6.86 13.11 -4.43
CA VAL A 94 6.04 13.77 -5.43
C VAL A 94 5.47 12.71 -6.40
N PRO A 95 4.15 12.55 -6.49
CA PRO A 95 3.57 11.61 -7.42
C PRO A 95 3.84 12.12 -8.84
N THR A 96 4.72 11.44 -9.58
CA THR A 96 4.73 11.54 -11.04
C THR A 96 3.48 10.83 -11.54
N VAL A 97 2.38 11.59 -11.69
CA VAL A 97 1.11 11.08 -12.19
C VAL A 97 1.34 10.51 -13.59
N ARG A 98 1.29 9.18 -13.73
CA ARG A 98 1.33 8.52 -15.05
C ARG A 98 0.30 7.42 -15.27
N HIS A 99 -0.42 6.98 -14.25
CA HIS A 99 -1.39 5.89 -14.40
C HIS A 99 -2.73 6.32 -13.81
N ALA A 100 -3.55 6.90 -14.67
CA ALA A 100 -4.98 7.13 -14.43
C ALA A 100 -5.78 5.80 -14.41
N ASP A 101 -5.12 4.65 -14.58
CA ASP A 101 -5.74 3.33 -14.61
C ASP A 101 -6.38 2.95 -13.27
N TYR A 102 -5.82 3.41 -12.15
CA TYR A 102 -6.39 3.24 -10.82
C TYR A 102 -7.66 4.08 -10.64
N ILE A 103 -7.74 5.27 -11.27
CA ILE A 103 -8.96 6.10 -11.25
C ILE A 103 -10.09 5.37 -11.97
N GLY A 104 -9.79 4.57 -13.00
CA GLY A 104 -10.75 3.76 -13.73
C GLY A 104 -11.45 2.72 -12.85
N SER A 105 -10.70 1.93 -12.08
CA SER A 105 -11.28 0.97 -11.13
C SER A 105 -11.95 1.66 -9.94
N TRP A 106 -11.43 2.82 -9.51
CA TRP A 106 -12.05 3.63 -8.47
C TRP A 106 -13.39 4.24 -8.91
N LEU A 107 -13.54 4.62 -10.18
CA LEU A 107 -14.79 5.16 -10.73
C LEU A 107 -15.94 4.13 -10.71
N GLU A 108 -15.65 2.84 -10.89
CA GLU A 108 -16.68 1.80 -10.78
C GLU A 108 -17.12 1.59 -9.32
N VAL A 109 -16.18 1.62 -8.36
CA VAL A 109 -16.49 1.57 -6.93
C VAL A 109 -17.23 2.83 -6.48
N LEU A 110 -16.82 4.01 -6.96
CA LEU A 110 -17.45 5.31 -6.70
C LEU A 110 -18.88 5.39 -7.22
N ARG A 111 -19.16 4.82 -8.40
CA ARG A 111 -20.52 4.78 -8.98
C ARG A 111 -21.47 3.85 -8.23
N ALA A 112 -20.95 2.87 -7.50
CA ALA A 112 -21.75 1.87 -6.80
C ALA A 112 -22.08 2.26 -5.35
N ASP A 113 -21.17 2.93 -4.61
CA ASP A 113 -21.40 3.31 -3.21
C ASP A 113 -20.43 4.42 -2.73
N GLU A 114 -20.89 5.67 -2.65
CA GLU A 114 -20.09 6.80 -2.12
C GLU A 114 -19.63 6.60 -0.67
N ARG A 115 -20.29 5.76 0.13
CA ARG A 115 -19.83 5.43 1.48
C ARG A 115 -18.70 4.40 1.45
N ALA A 116 -18.58 3.61 0.38
CA ALA A 116 -17.50 2.64 0.23
C ALA A 116 -16.14 3.34 0.10
N ILE A 117 -16.05 4.45 -0.63
CA ILE A 117 -14.77 5.19 -0.73
C ILE A 117 -14.37 5.81 0.62
N VAL A 118 -15.32 6.37 1.37
CA VAL A 118 -15.00 6.96 2.70
C VAL A 118 -14.51 5.88 3.66
N ARG A 119 -15.13 4.69 3.63
CA ARG A 119 -14.67 3.53 4.43
C ARG A 119 -13.29 3.07 4.00
N ALA A 120 -13.04 2.93 2.70
CA ALA A 120 -11.75 2.53 2.17
C ALA A 120 -10.66 3.55 2.56
N ALA A 121 -10.94 4.85 2.42
CA ALA A 121 -10.05 5.93 2.85
C ALA A 121 -9.72 5.86 4.34
N SER A 122 -10.73 5.58 5.19
CA SER A 122 -10.51 5.44 6.64
C SER A 122 -9.61 4.25 6.98
N LEU A 123 -9.82 3.11 6.33
CA LEU A 123 -8.97 1.92 6.50
C LEU A 123 -7.55 2.17 5.98
N ALA A 124 -7.43 2.83 4.83
CA ALA A 124 -6.16 3.19 4.22
C ALA A 124 -5.36 4.19 5.06
N SER A 125 -6.02 5.17 5.69
CA SER A 125 -5.39 6.09 6.64
C SER A 125 -4.80 5.33 7.82
N LYS A 126 -5.56 4.40 8.42
CA LYS A 126 -5.08 3.56 9.52
C LYS A 126 -3.90 2.68 9.11
N ALA A 127 -3.94 2.12 7.90
CA ALA A 127 -2.85 1.33 7.35
C ALA A 127 -1.59 2.19 7.11
N ALA A 128 -1.74 3.39 6.55
CA ALA A 128 -0.64 4.32 6.35
C ALA A 128 -0.02 4.76 7.68
N ASP A 129 -0.84 5.15 8.66
CA ASP A 129 -0.39 5.53 10.01
C ASP A 129 0.33 4.37 10.70
N TYR A 130 -0.20 3.15 10.59
CA TYR A 130 0.44 1.93 11.08
C TYR A 130 1.84 1.78 10.48
N MET A 131 1.97 1.88 9.16
CA MET A 131 3.25 1.76 8.45
C MET A 131 4.23 2.88 8.84
N ILE A 132 3.78 4.13 8.91
CA ILE A 132 4.59 5.27 9.37
C ILE A 132 5.10 5.06 10.80
N GLY A 133 4.32 4.38 11.65
CA GLY A 133 4.73 3.97 13.00
C GLY A 133 5.98 3.10 13.05
N PHE A 134 6.37 2.45 11.94
CA PHE A 134 7.61 1.66 11.83
C PHE A 134 8.79 2.46 11.27
N LEU A 135 8.60 3.70 10.81
CA LEU A 135 9.71 4.54 10.37
C LEU A 135 10.53 5.04 11.56
N PRO A 136 11.83 5.32 11.38
CA PRO A 136 12.60 6.05 12.38
C PRO A 136 11.98 7.41 12.71
N PRO A 137 12.04 7.91 13.97
CA PRO A 137 11.43 9.18 14.37
C PRO A 137 11.77 10.38 13.47
N GLU A 138 13.01 10.44 12.98
CA GLU A 138 13.52 11.46 12.07
C GLU A 138 12.86 11.45 10.68
N MET A 139 12.26 10.33 10.27
CA MET A 139 11.54 10.19 9.00
C MET A 139 10.03 10.36 9.14
N ARG A 140 9.50 10.47 10.37
CA ARG A 140 8.05 10.64 10.63
C ARG A 140 7.56 12.08 10.47
N GLY A 141 8.48 13.05 10.44
CA GLY A 141 8.18 14.47 10.30
C GLY A 141 8.66 15.03 8.97
N GLY A 142 7.75 15.18 8.00
CA GLY A 142 7.98 16.06 6.86
C GLY A 142 8.22 17.49 7.35
N SER A 143 9.46 17.95 7.29
CA SER A 143 9.92 19.36 7.31
C SER A 143 8.92 20.44 7.77
N GLY A 144 8.69 20.50 9.09
CA GLY A 144 8.28 21.72 9.77
C GLY A 144 9.46 22.70 9.91
N GLN A 145 9.98 23.19 8.80
CA GLN A 145 10.92 24.32 8.78
C GLN A 145 10.39 25.38 7.81
N ARG A 146 9.66 26.35 8.35
CA ARG A 146 9.73 27.73 7.86
C ARG A 146 10.25 28.59 9.00
N SER A 147 11.40 29.18 8.72
CA SER A 147 12.19 30.04 9.57
C SER A 147 11.41 31.28 10.03
N ARG A 148 11.93 31.84 11.13
CA ARG A 148 11.73 33.22 11.58
C ARG A 148 11.95 34.23 10.45
#